data_AF-A0A955WVS3-F1
#
_entry.id   AF-A0A955WVS3-F1
#
_cell.length_a   1.000
_cell.length_b   1.000
_cell.length_c   1.000
_cell.angle_alpha   90.00
_cell.angle_beta   90.00
_cell.angle_gamma   90.00
#
_symmetry.space_group_name_H-M   'P 1'
#
loop_
_entity.id
_entity.type
_entity.pdbx_description
1 polymer ?
#
loop_
_entity_poly.entity_id
_entity_poly.type
_entity_poly.pdbx_seq_one_letter_code
_entity_poly.pdbx_strand_id
1 'polypeptide(L)'
;MGHVFVMRGDLQALRCDDWLMPCSAGLHVSHAWWMEDLADALRAVGAYNHRRHPRTGRRMGDRPAIPLPVPDGTPRPWLVDTTGSDPERVTARARAFVAEVAQANLPRVTRRTKRLVALPVVGTGAGGTFHEAGEVLRRLLPALREAATAHGVDVALVTWEAAQHAAAQAQRSPADFRGLPPALSQAATRLARQALQGRLVLFLGAGVSMGAGLPDWGALLTALGHQAGLTAEEMALYQQKHALDRAEYVALRLAQQGRSVGEAVCEVMGHHSHYGLAHGLLAGLPVTESVTTNYDRLFEKASAAAGRPVAVLPWQPTHRPGPWLLKMHGCLEHPDDIILTRQNYVRYAVRNAALAGI
;
A
#
# COMPACT_ATOMS: atom_id res chain seq x y z
N MET A 1 3.35 -21.57 -3.01
CA MET A 1 3.70 -20.93 -4.30
C MET A 1 3.48 -19.43 -4.21
N GLY A 2 4.48 -18.61 -4.52
CA GLY A 2 4.33 -17.15 -4.60
C GLY A 2 3.41 -16.68 -5.73
N HIS A 3 2.98 -15.42 -5.70
CA HIS A 3 2.10 -14.82 -6.72
C HIS A 3 2.64 -13.48 -7.22
N VAL A 4 2.34 -13.12 -8.47
CA VAL A 4 2.67 -11.82 -9.07
C VAL A 4 1.41 -10.98 -9.21
N PHE A 5 1.33 -9.91 -8.41
CA PHE A 5 0.31 -8.88 -8.50
C PHE A 5 0.74 -7.80 -9.49
N VAL A 6 -0.21 -7.30 -10.27
CA VAL A 6 -0.03 -6.14 -11.16
C VAL A 6 -0.94 -5.04 -10.67
N MET A 7 -0.39 -3.87 -10.35
CA MET A 7 -1.16 -2.73 -9.86
C MET A 7 -0.68 -1.41 -10.46
N ARG A 8 -1.60 -0.46 -10.59
CA ARG A 8 -1.27 0.92 -10.91
C ARG A 8 -1.08 1.69 -9.61
N GLY A 9 0.00 2.45 -9.48
CA GLY A 9 0.28 3.19 -8.27
C GLY A 9 1.70 3.74 -8.20
N ASP A 10 2.02 4.26 -7.03
CA ASP A 10 3.35 4.74 -6.66
C ASP A 10 4.07 3.67 -5.83
N LEU A 11 5.15 3.14 -6.37
CA LEU A 11 5.97 2.14 -5.69
C LEU A 11 6.53 2.66 -4.36
N GLN A 12 6.87 3.95 -4.28
CA GLN A 12 7.48 4.56 -3.10
C GLN A 12 6.48 4.69 -1.94
N ALA A 13 5.18 4.73 -2.24
CA ALA A 13 4.12 4.80 -1.24
C ALA A 13 3.51 3.42 -0.89
N LEU A 14 4.00 2.32 -1.49
CA LEU A 14 3.49 0.97 -1.25
C LEU A 14 4.14 0.34 -0.01
N ARG A 15 3.31 -0.17 0.90
CA ARG A 15 3.76 -1.02 2.02
C ARG A 15 4.17 -2.40 1.49
N CYS A 16 5.47 -2.61 1.37
CA CYS A 16 6.09 -3.88 1.02
C CYS A 16 7.28 -4.19 1.94
N ASP A 17 7.83 -5.40 1.85
CA ASP A 17 9.01 -5.78 2.65
C ASP A 17 10.28 -5.20 2.04
N ASP A 18 10.43 -5.37 0.73
CA ASP A 18 11.60 -4.95 -0.04
C ASP A 18 11.16 -4.49 -1.42
N TRP A 19 11.85 -3.51 -2.00
CA TRP A 19 11.52 -3.01 -3.33
C TRP A 19 12.74 -2.64 -4.17
N LEU A 20 12.58 -2.77 -5.49
CA LEU A 20 13.62 -2.46 -6.46
C LEU A 20 13.70 -0.94 -6.68
N MET A 21 14.82 -0.35 -6.32
CA MET A 21 15.18 1.04 -6.64
C MET A 21 16.10 1.07 -7.88
N PRO A 22 15.63 1.61 -9.02
CA PRO A 22 16.44 1.70 -10.24
C PRO A 22 17.67 2.60 -10.07
N CYS A 23 18.85 2.09 -10.43
CA CYS A 23 20.07 2.88 -10.54
C CYS A 23 20.89 2.51 -11.80
N SER A 24 22.03 3.19 -11.99
CA SER A 24 23.04 2.77 -12.98
C SER A 24 24.09 1.84 -12.38
N ALA A 25 24.90 1.19 -13.23
CA ALA A 25 26.08 0.43 -12.80
C ALA A 25 27.07 1.26 -11.94
N GLY A 26 27.08 2.58 -12.13
CA GLY A 26 27.85 3.52 -11.32
C GLY A 26 27.10 4.03 -10.10
N LEU A 27 26.01 3.40 -9.66
CA LEU A 27 25.18 3.79 -8.51
C LEU A 27 24.60 5.21 -8.61
N HIS A 28 24.36 5.69 -9.83
CA HIS A 28 23.57 6.91 -10.03
C HIS A 28 22.09 6.59 -9.87
N VAL A 29 21.42 7.28 -8.95
CA VAL A 29 19.97 7.21 -8.74
C VAL A 29 19.36 8.49 -9.29
N SER A 30 18.42 8.35 -10.24
CA SER A 30 17.76 9.50 -10.85
C SER A 30 16.89 10.25 -9.84
N HIS A 31 16.61 11.53 -10.11
CA HIS A 31 15.79 12.35 -9.22
C HIS A 31 14.40 11.77 -8.92
N ALA A 32 13.78 11.08 -9.88
CA ALA A 32 12.46 10.45 -9.68
C ALA A 32 12.46 9.33 -8.61
N TRP A 33 13.63 8.75 -8.34
CA TRP A 33 13.82 7.66 -7.37
C TRP A 33 14.61 8.12 -6.13
N TRP A 34 15.06 9.37 -6.10
CA TRP A 34 15.83 9.92 -4.98
C TRP A 34 14.87 10.47 -3.93
N MET A 35 14.81 9.80 -2.78
CA MET A 35 14.07 10.26 -1.61
C MET A 35 15.03 10.87 -0.58
N GLU A 36 14.72 12.07 -0.09
CA GLU A 36 15.56 12.77 0.90
C GLU A 36 15.65 11.98 2.22
N ASP A 37 14.57 11.33 2.63
CA ASP A 37 14.56 10.46 3.82
C ASP A 37 15.51 9.25 3.70
N LEU A 38 15.95 8.92 2.49
CA LEU A 38 16.91 7.85 2.21
C LEU A 38 18.30 8.37 1.80
N ALA A 39 18.51 9.69 1.77
CA ALA A 39 19.74 10.28 1.26
C ALA A 39 20.98 9.76 2.03
N ASP A 40 20.86 9.61 3.35
CA ASP A 40 21.95 9.13 4.20
C ASP A 40 22.28 7.65 3.91
N ALA A 41 21.24 6.81 3.79
CA ALA A 41 21.38 5.40 3.45
C ALA A 41 21.99 5.20 2.05
N LEU A 42 21.56 6.02 1.07
CA LEU A 42 22.11 6.06 -0.28
C LEU A 42 23.59 6.44 -0.29
N ARG A 43 23.97 7.48 0.47
CA ARG A 43 25.38 7.90 0.60
C ARG A 43 26.23 6.84 1.29
N ALA A 44 25.70 6.16 2.30
CA ALA A 44 26.39 5.07 2.99
C ALA A 44 26.75 3.92 2.03
N VAL A 45 25.94 3.68 1.00
CA VAL A 45 26.26 2.72 -0.07
C VAL A 45 26.94 3.35 -1.28
N GLY A 46 27.37 4.61 -1.20
CA GLY A 46 28.08 5.30 -2.27
C GLY A 46 27.23 5.64 -3.49
N ALA A 47 25.90 5.59 -3.38
CA ALA A 47 24.99 6.08 -4.41
C ALA A 47 24.91 7.61 -4.41
N TYR A 48 24.62 8.20 -5.57
CA TYR A 48 24.59 9.66 -5.74
C TYR A 48 23.54 10.12 -6.75
N ASN A 49 23.26 11.43 -6.73
CA ASN A 49 22.41 12.14 -7.67
C ASN A 49 23.10 13.44 -8.11
N HIS A 50 23.39 13.57 -9.42
CA HIS A 50 24.21 14.64 -9.99
C HIS A 50 23.74 16.07 -9.67
N ARG A 51 22.48 16.28 -9.30
CA ARG A 51 21.97 17.62 -8.97
C ARG A 51 22.39 18.12 -7.59
N ARG A 52 22.70 17.21 -6.65
CA ARG A 52 22.94 17.57 -5.24
C ARG A 52 24.19 16.93 -4.66
N HIS A 53 24.69 15.86 -5.27
CA HIS A 53 25.79 15.06 -4.72
C HIS A 53 26.78 14.63 -5.81
N PRO A 54 28.09 14.84 -5.60
CA PRO A 54 29.12 14.46 -6.56
C PRO A 54 29.25 12.94 -6.69
N ARG A 55 29.78 12.49 -7.83
CA ARG A 55 30.03 11.08 -8.11
C ARG A 55 31.07 10.52 -7.16
N THR A 56 30.78 9.37 -6.55
CA THR A 56 31.65 8.71 -5.56
C THR A 56 32.71 7.79 -6.17
N GLY A 57 32.60 7.45 -7.46
CA GLY A 57 33.48 6.50 -8.14
C GLY A 57 33.14 5.02 -7.87
N ARG A 58 32.27 4.72 -6.89
CA ARG A 58 31.82 3.36 -6.57
C ARG A 58 30.99 2.77 -7.72
N ARG A 59 31.08 1.46 -7.90
CA ARG A 59 30.26 0.69 -8.85
C ARG A 59 29.54 -0.44 -8.13
N MET A 60 28.45 -0.91 -8.73
CA MET A 60 27.68 -2.05 -8.23
C MET A 60 28.49 -3.36 -8.24
N GLY A 61 29.43 -3.48 -9.18
CA GLY A 61 30.22 -4.71 -9.38
C GLY A 61 29.35 -5.85 -9.92
N ASP A 62 29.68 -7.08 -9.53
CA ASP A 62 28.96 -8.30 -9.96
C ASP A 62 27.72 -8.60 -9.11
N ARG A 63 27.47 -7.83 -8.05
CA ARG A 63 26.28 -8.02 -7.21
C ARG A 63 25.03 -7.63 -7.99
N PRO A 64 23.99 -8.47 -8.05
CA PRO A 64 22.78 -8.13 -8.79
C PRO A 64 21.93 -7.05 -8.10
N ALA A 65 22.03 -6.92 -6.77
CA ALA A 65 21.32 -5.91 -5.99
C ALA A 65 22.11 -5.51 -4.72
N ILE A 66 21.91 -4.28 -4.23
CA ILE A 66 22.49 -3.78 -2.98
C ILE A 66 21.38 -3.26 -2.05
N PRO A 67 21.16 -3.85 -0.87
CA PRO A 67 20.16 -3.37 0.07
C PRO A 67 20.61 -2.05 0.71
N LEU A 68 19.67 -1.13 0.90
CA LEU A 68 19.92 0.07 1.70
C LEU A 68 19.69 -0.20 3.19
N PRO A 69 20.55 0.36 4.08
CA PRO A 69 20.27 0.35 5.51
C PRO A 69 19.13 1.32 5.80
N VAL A 70 17.99 0.80 6.26
CA VAL A 70 16.81 1.61 6.61
C VAL A 70 16.34 1.26 8.02
N PRO A 71 15.66 2.19 8.73
CA PRO A 71 15.07 1.90 10.04
C PRO A 71 14.08 0.73 9.98
N ASP A 72 13.96 0.02 11.10
CA ASP A 72 12.99 -1.06 11.23
C ASP A 72 11.57 -0.59 10.93
N GLY A 73 10.81 -1.46 10.27
CA GLY A 73 9.44 -1.15 9.86
C GLY A 73 9.34 -0.23 8.63
N THR A 74 10.43 0.11 7.95
CA THR A 74 10.41 0.83 6.65
C THR A 74 10.59 -0.14 5.47
N PRO A 75 9.78 -0.06 4.39
CA PRO A 75 10.01 -0.85 3.18
C PRO A 75 11.42 -0.65 2.63
N ARG A 76 12.18 -1.74 2.49
CA ARG A 76 13.62 -1.64 2.20
C ARG A 76 13.90 -1.49 0.71
N PRO A 77 14.57 -0.41 0.28
CA PRO A 77 15.02 -0.26 -1.08
C PRO A 77 16.25 -1.12 -1.37
N TRP A 78 16.31 -1.68 -2.56
CA TRP A 78 17.47 -2.35 -3.11
C TRP A 78 17.89 -1.69 -4.41
N LEU A 79 19.11 -1.19 -4.46
CA LEU A 79 19.68 -0.64 -5.68
C LEU A 79 19.90 -1.77 -6.67
N VAL A 80 19.32 -1.62 -7.86
CA VAL A 80 19.48 -2.55 -8.97
C VAL A 80 19.84 -1.74 -10.21
N ASP A 81 20.95 -2.11 -10.85
CA ASP A 81 21.32 -1.54 -12.14
C ASP A 81 20.24 -1.89 -13.16
N THR A 82 19.52 -0.89 -13.65
CA THR A 82 18.46 -1.07 -14.66
C THR A 82 18.85 -0.46 -15.99
N THR A 83 20.13 -0.10 -16.15
CA THR A 83 20.62 0.48 -17.40
C THR A 83 20.60 -0.53 -18.54
N GLY A 84 20.32 0.01 -19.74
CA GLY A 84 20.15 -0.74 -20.98
C GLY A 84 18.70 -1.05 -21.29
N SER A 85 18.41 -1.07 -22.58
CA SER A 85 17.10 -1.35 -23.14
C SER A 85 16.89 -2.81 -23.51
N ASP A 86 17.93 -3.66 -23.42
CA ASP A 86 17.82 -5.09 -23.74
C ASP A 86 16.85 -5.80 -22.78
N PRO A 87 15.69 -6.27 -23.28
CA PRO A 87 14.68 -6.92 -22.45
C PRO A 87 15.17 -8.16 -21.71
N GLU A 88 16.14 -8.89 -22.26
CA GLU A 88 16.69 -10.09 -21.64
C GLU A 88 17.51 -9.73 -20.40
N ARG A 89 18.44 -8.78 -20.53
CA ARG A 89 19.22 -8.28 -19.39
C ARG A 89 18.33 -7.68 -18.30
N VAL A 90 17.32 -6.88 -18.66
CA VAL A 90 16.38 -6.31 -17.70
C VAL A 90 15.63 -7.39 -16.93
N THR A 91 15.13 -8.40 -17.63
CA THR A 91 14.43 -9.53 -17.04
C THR A 91 15.32 -10.36 -16.12
N ALA A 92 16.56 -10.63 -16.53
CA ALA A 92 17.53 -11.36 -15.73
C ALA A 92 17.86 -10.64 -14.42
N ARG A 93 18.01 -9.31 -14.45
CA ARG A 93 18.26 -8.50 -13.25
C ARG A 93 17.08 -8.45 -12.31
N ALA A 94 15.86 -8.32 -12.83
CA ALA A 94 14.65 -8.38 -12.01
C ALA A 94 14.52 -9.75 -11.29
N ARG A 95 14.81 -10.85 -12.00
CA ARG A 95 14.83 -12.20 -11.41
C ARG A 95 15.91 -12.34 -10.34
N ALA A 96 17.13 -11.88 -10.63
CA ALA A 96 18.24 -11.94 -9.69
C ALA A 96 17.94 -11.12 -8.42
N PHE A 97 17.34 -9.94 -8.55
CA PHE A 97 16.85 -9.15 -7.42
C PHE A 97 15.87 -9.93 -6.53
N VAL A 98 14.85 -10.57 -7.12
CA VAL A 98 13.88 -11.37 -6.36
C VAL A 98 14.57 -12.53 -5.62
N ALA A 99 15.55 -13.17 -6.27
CA ALA A 99 16.33 -14.25 -5.67
C ALA A 99 17.19 -13.77 -4.48
N GLU A 100 17.88 -12.64 -4.61
CA GLU A 100 18.67 -12.03 -3.52
C GLU A 100 17.79 -11.70 -2.32
N VAL A 101 16.64 -11.05 -2.55
CA VAL A 101 15.71 -10.69 -1.46
C VAL A 101 15.18 -11.91 -0.74
N ALA A 102 14.93 -13.00 -1.47
CA ALA A 102 14.46 -14.24 -0.87
C ALA A 102 15.53 -14.95 -0.03
N GLN A 103 16.79 -14.86 -0.43
CA GLN A 103 17.93 -15.46 0.28
C GLN A 103 18.42 -14.57 1.43
N ALA A 104 18.17 -13.27 1.36
CA ALA A 104 18.56 -12.31 2.39
C ALA A 104 17.76 -12.52 3.67
N ASN A 105 18.46 -12.87 4.76
CA ASN A 105 17.88 -12.97 6.11
C ASN A 105 17.68 -11.57 6.74
N LEU A 106 16.85 -10.74 6.10
CA LEU A 106 16.56 -9.38 6.52
C LEU A 106 15.17 -9.26 7.16
N PRO A 107 15.00 -8.37 8.15
CA PRO A 107 13.71 -8.12 8.79
C PRO A 107 12.61 -7.79 7.79
N ARG A 108 11.41 -8.29 8.10
CA ARG A 108 10.18 -8.08 7.34
C ARG A 108 9.37 -6.94 7.94
N VAL A 109 8.68 -6.23 7.07
CA VAL A 109 7.92 -5.01 7.34
C VAL A 109 6.43 -5.30 7.37
N THR A 110 6.00 -6.26 6.55
CA THR A 110 4.61 -6.68 6.40
C THR A 110 4.30 -7.90 7.28
N ARG A 111 3.06 -7.98 7.79
CA ARG A 111 2.55 -9.15 8.54
C ARG A 111 2.00 -10.25 7.62
N ARG A 112 2.32 -10.21 6.33
CA ARG A 112 1.82 -11.19 5.34
C ARG A 112 2.45 -12.55 5.58
N THR A 113 1.78 -13.63 5.19
CA THR A 113 2.36 -14.98 5.23
C THR A 113 3.64 -15.06 4.39
N LYS A 114 3.63 -14.46 3.19
CA LYS A 114 4.79 -14.40 2.31
C LYS A 114 5.35 -13.00 2.23
N ARG A 115 6.67 -12.93 2.04
CA ARG A 115 7.39 -11.69 1.78
C ARG A 115 6.82 -11.01 0.53
N LEU A 116 6.50 -9.72 0.61
CA LEU A 116 6.04 -8.93 -0.53
C LEU A 116 7.20 -8.11 -1.08
N VAL A 117 7.64 -8.47 -2.28
CA VAL A 117 8.72 -7.80 -3.01
C VAL A 117 8.10 -6.94 -4.11
N ALA A 118 8.39 -5.65 -4.14
CA ALA A 118 7.79 -4.75 -5.12
C ALA A 118 8.83 -4.25 -6.14
N LEU A 119 8.42 -4.05 -7.39
CA LEU A 119 9.31 -3.49 -8.41
C LEU A 119 8.53 -2.68 -9.43
N PRO A 120 9.16 -1.66 -10.04
CA PRO A 120 8.56 -0.93 -11.13
C PRO A 120 8.70 -1.72 -12.43
N VAL A 121 8.04 -1.25 -13.48
CA VAL A 121 8.44 -1.63 -14.83
C VAL A 121 9.80 -1.01 -15.13
N VAL A 122 10.83 -1.85 -15.17
CA VAL A 122 12.22 -1.49 -15.46
C VAL A 122 12.48 -1.56 -16.97
N GLY A 123 13.47 -0.80 -17.47
CA GLY A 123 13.89 -0.87 -18.88
C GLY A 123 13.07 -0.05 -19.88
N THR A 124 12.07 0.73 -19.43
CA THR A 124 11.22 1.54 -20.32
C THR A 124 11.70 2.98 -20.52
N GLY A 125 12.75 3.43 -19.83
CA GLY A 125 13.24 4.81 -19.92
C GLY A 125 12.18 5.86 -19.55
N ALA A 126 12.55 7.15 -19.52
CA ALA A 126 11.62 8.24 -19.26
C ALA A 126 10.76 8.61 -20.49
N GLY A 127 10.31 7.62 -21.26
CA GLY A 127 9.57 7.84 -22.52
C GLY A 127 9.53 6.68 -23.51
N GLY A 128 9.71 5.43 -23.06
CA GLY A 128 9.63 4.26 -23.94
C GLY A 128 8.27 4.16 -24.62
N THR A 129 8.28 3.83 -25.90
CA THR A 129 7.05 3.67 -26.69
C THR A 129 6.22 2.50 -26.16
N PHE A 130 4.90 2.51 -26.40
CA PHE A 130 3.99 1.43 -25.99
C PHE A 130 4.48 0.04 -26.44
N HIS A 131 5.10 -0.03 -27.62
CA HIS A 131 5.60 -1.27 -28.22
C HIS A 131 6.80 -1.86 -27.42
N GLU A 132 7.71 -1.00 -26.95
CA GLU A 132 8.88 -1.41 -26.17
C GLU A 132 8.47 -1.85 -24.75
N ALA A 133 7.55 -1.13 -24.11
CA ALA A 133 7.02 -1.52 -22.80
C ALA A 133 6.29 -2.87 -22.85
N GLY A 134 5.52 -3.12 -23.91
CA GLY A 134 4.85 -4.40 -24.13
C GLY A 134 5.82 -5.57 -24.29
N GLU A 135 6.91 -5.39 -25.04
CA GLU A 135 7.92 -6.44 -25.22
C GLU A 135 8.66 -6.76 -23.91
N VAL A 136 9.08 -5.74 -23.16
CA VAL A 136 9.71 -5.93 -21.84
C VAL A 136 8.77 -6.68 -20.92
N LEU A 137 7.49 -6.28 -20.84
CA LEU A 137 6.49 -6.94 -19.97
C LEU A 137 6.21 -8.39 -20.36
N ARG A 138 6.20 -8.70 -21.66
CA ARG A 138 5.99 -10.07 -22.19
C ARG A 138 7.07 -11.05 -21.68
N ARG A 139 8.30 -10.57 -21.44
CA ARG A 139 9.40 -11.38 -20.89
C ARG A 139 9.48 -11.28 -19.37
N LEU A 140 9.28 -10.09 -18.82
CA LEU A 140 9.39 -9.82 -17.39
C LEU A 140 8.35 -10.58 -16.57
N LEU A 141 7.07 -10.58 -16.97
CA LEU A 141 6.01 -11.21 -16.18
C LEU A 141 6.19 -12.72 -16.01
N PRO A 142 6.45 -13.52 -17.07
CA PRO A 142 6.80 -14.93 -16.92
C PRO A 142 7.99 -15.17 -15.97
N ALA A 143 9.08 -14.41 -16.11
CA ALA A 143 10.25 -14.56 -15.27
C ALA A 143 9.96 -14.22 -13.80
N LEU A 144 9.14 -13.19 -13.53
CA LEU A 144 8.71 -12.87 -12.17
C LEU A 144 7.82 -13.97 -11.58
N ARG A 145 6.95 -14.61 -12.38
CA ARG A 145 6.11 -15.72 -11.94
C ARG A 145 6.95 -16.94 -11.56
N GLU A 146 7.95 -17.25 -12.37
CA GLU A 146 8.92 -18.32 -12.10
C GLU A 146 9.70 -18.01 -10.81
N ALA A 147 10.21 -16.79 -10.65
CA ALA A 147 10.94 -16.38 -9.46
C ALA A 147 10.07 -16.41 -8.19
N ALA A 148 8.85 -15.86 -8.25
CA ALA A 148 7.89 -15.87 -7.15
C ALA A 148 7.55 -17.30 -6.71
N THR A 149 7.40 -18.20 -7.69
CA THR A 149 7.14 -19.63 -7.45
C THR A 149 8.34 -20.30 -6.78
N ALA A 150 9.52 -20.16 -7.38
CA ALA A 150 10.75 -20.83 -6.96
C ALA A 150 11.18 -20.41 -5.54
N HIS A 151 11.00 -19.14 -5.21
CA HIS A 151 11.43 -18.58 -3.93
C HIS A 151 10.32 -18.42 -2.90
N GLY A 152 9.07 -18.74 -3.25
CA GLY A 152 7.94 -18.66 -2.32
C GLY A 152 7.58 -17.24 -1.86
N VAL A 153 7.93 -16.22 -2.63
CA VAL A 153 7.66 -14.80 -2.33
C VAL A 153 6.51 -14.26 -3.18
N ASP A 154 5.78 -13.28 -2.65
CA ASP A 154 4.82 -12.52 -3.45
C ASP A 154 5.52 -11.32 -4.10
N VAL A 155 5.17 -11.03 -5.35
CA VAL A 155 5.75 -9.94 -6.13
C VAL A 155 4.66 -8.94 -6.48
N ALA A 156 4.89 -7.65 -6.28
CA ALA A 156 4.04 -6.56 -6.77
C ALA A 156 4.75 -5.81 -7.90
N LEU A 157 4.31 -6.02 -9.14
CA LEU A 157 4.70 -5.20 -10.28
C LEU A 157 3.86 -3.92 -10.27
N VAL A 158 4.50 -2.81 -9.94
CA VAL A 158 3.86 -1.50 -9.82
C VAL A 158 4.09 -0.70 -11.11
N THR A 159 3.00 -0.25 -11.71
CA THR A 159 2.98 0.52 -12.96
C THR A 159 2.56 1.95 -12.65
N TRP A 160 3.32 2.93 -13.13
CA TRP A 160 2.98 4.35 -12.93
C TRP A 160 1.97 4.82 -13.97
N GLU A 161 2.28 4.55 -15.24
CA GLU A 161 1.48 5.01 -16.37
C GLU A 161 0.33 4.06 -16.71
N ALA A 162 -0.80 4.63 -17.17
CA ALA A 162 -1.96 3.86 -17.59
C ALA A 162 -1.65 2.90 -18.75
N ALA A 163 -0.80 3.35 -19.70
CA ALA A 163 -0.37 2.56 -20.84
C ALA A 163 0.41 1.30 -20.42
N GLN A 164 1.38 1.46 -19.51
CA GLN A 164 2.14 0.35 -18.94
C GLN A 164 1.23 -0.61 -18.15
N HIS A 165 0.28 -0.06 -17.39
CA HIS A 165 -0.69 -0.87 -16.66
C HIS A 165 -1.55 -1.73 -17.60
N ALA A 166 -2.09 -1.12 -18.66
CA ALA A 166 -2.90 -1.83 -19.66
C ALA A 166 -2.09 -2.92 -20.37
N ALA A 167 -0.84 -2.62 -20.75
CA ALA A 167 0.07 -3.60 -21.34
C ALA A 167 0.34 -4.77 -20.38
N ALA A 168 0.58 -4.50 -19.10
CA ALA A 168 0.81 -5.54 -18.09
C ALA A 168 -0.44 -6.41 -17.87
N GLN A 169 -1.64 -5.81 -17.84
CA GLN A 169 -2.90 -6.55 -17.74
C GLN A 169 -3.15 -7.43 -18.98
N ALA A 170 -2.80 -6.97 -20.17
CA ALA A 170 -2.94 -7.75 -21.41
C ALA A 170 -2.03 -8.99 -21.47
N GLN A 171 -0.93 -9.02 -20.71
CA GLN A 171 -0.03 -10.17 -20.57
C GLN A 171 -0.47 -11.15 -19.46
N ARG A 172 -1.57 -10.86 -18.75
CA ARG A 172 -2.11 -11.78 -17.74
C ARG A 172 -2.86 -12.91 -18.42
N SER A 173 -2.77 -14.09 -17.82
CA SER A 173 -3.44 -15.28 -18.32
C SER A 173 -4.22 -15.96 -17.21
N PRO A 174 -5.17 -16.87 -17.53
CA PRO A 174 -5.86 -17.67 -16.52
C PRO A 174 -4.91 -18.43 -15.58
N ALA A 175 -3.67 -18.70 -16.02
CA ALA A 175 -2.65 -19.34 -15.20
C ALA A 175 -2.28 -18.52 -13.96
N ASP A 176 -2.42 -17.20 -13.99
CA ASP A 176 -2.18 -16.32 -12.85
C ASP A 176 -3.14 -16.60 -11.68
N PHE A 177 -4.30 -17.18 -11.98
CA PHE A 177 -5.39 -17.37 -11.03
C PHE A 177 -5.57 -18.84 -10.62
N ARG A 178 -4.59 -19.72 -10.89
CA ARG A 178 -4.66 -21.17 -10.62
C ARG A 178 -4.94 -21.54 -9.15
N GLY A 179 -4.69 -20.64 -8.21
CA GLY A 179 -4.99 -20.84 -6.79
C GLY A 179 -6.38 -20.37 -6.34
N LEU A 180 -7.21 -19.84 -7.24
CA LEU A 180 -8.51 -19.28 -6.91
C LEU A 180 -9.61 -20.36 -7.04
N PRO A 181 -10.33 -20.72 -5.96
CA PRO A 181 -11.45 -21.65 -6.01
C PRO A 181 -12.50 -21.25 -7.07
N PRO A 182 -13.19 -22.22 -7.71
CA PRO A 182 -14.18 -21.93 -8.75
C PRO A 182 -15.25 -20.91 -8.32
N ALA A 183 -15.74 -21.02 -7.08
CA ALA A 183 -16.72 -20.09 -6.51
C ALA A 183 -16.20 -18.63 -6.48
N LEU A 184 -14.93 -18.44 -6.10
CA LEU A 184 -14.31 -17.11 -6.07
C LEU A 184 -14.01 -16.58 -7.48
N SER A 185 -13.66 -17.46 -8.43
CA SER A 185 -13.49 -17.08 -9.84
C SER A 185 -14.81 -16.61 -10.47
N GLN A 186 -15.91 -17.32 -10.19
CA GLN A 186 -17.25 -16.92 -10.62
C GLN A 186 -17.67 -15.59 -9.98
N ALA A 187 -17.44 -15.43 -8.68
CA ALA A 187 -17.71 -14.18 -7.98
C ALA A 187 -16.90 -13.01 -8.56
N ALA A 188 -15.60 -13.20 -8.83
CA ALA A 188 -14.74 -12.20 -9.45
C ALA A 188 -15.23 -11.81 -10.84
N THR A 189 -15.63 -12.79 -11.67
CA THR A 189 -16.19 -12.53 -13.01
C THR A 189 -17.48 -11.73 -12.92
N ARG A 190 -18.37 -12.08 -11.98
CA ARG A 190 -19.62 -11.34 -11.74
C ARG A 190 -19.34 -9.90 -11.29
N LEU A 191 -18.45 -9.71 -10.32
CA LEU A 191 -18.06 -8.39 -9.81
C LEU A 191 -17.40 -7.54 -10.89
N ALA A 192 -16.54 -8.13 -11.73
CA ALA A 192 -15.92 -7.42 -12.85
C ALA A 192 -16.97 -6.89 -13.84
N ARG A 193 -18.00 -7.68 -14.17
CA ARG A 193 -19.12 -7.21 -15.01
C ARG A 193 -19.88 -6.06 -14.37
N GLN A 194 -20.18 -6.14 -13.08
CA GLN A 194 -20.86 -5.03 -12.37
C GLN A 194 -20.01 -3.77 -12.33
N ALA A 195 -18.70 -3.91 -12.09
CA ALA A 195 -17.76 -2.78 -12.11
C ALA A 195 -17.71 -2.11 -13.48
N LEU A 196 -17.60 -2.88 -14.56
CA LEU A 196 -17.59 -2.36 -15.94
C LEU A 196 -18.92 -1.68 -16.33
N GLN A 197 -20.03 -2.05 -15.68
CA GLN A 197 -21.34 -1.45 -15.88
C GLN A 197 -21.61 -0.24 -14.96
N GLY A 198 -20.67 0.14 -14.09
CA GLY A 198 -20.87 1.20 -13.10
C GLY A 198 -21.89 0.84 -12.02
N ARG A 199 -22.09 -0.45 -11.73
CA ARG A 199 -23.08 -0.98 -10.77
C ARG A 199 -22.45 -1.58 -9.53
N LEU A 200 -21.21 -1.20 -9.22
CA LEU A 200 -20.47 -1.72 -8.08
C LEU A 200 -20.07 -0.56 -7.16
N VAL A 201 -20.45 -0.68 -5.88
CA VAL A 201 -20.00 0.18 -4.80
C VAL A 201 -19.03 -0.62 -3.93
N LEU A 202 -17.89 -0.02 -3.56
CA LEU A 202 -16.94 -0.66 -2.65
C LEU A 202 -17.26 -0.29 -1.20
N PHE A 203 -17.38 -1.29 -0.32
CA PHE A 203 -17.41 -1.07 1.12
C PHE A 203 -16.09 -1.53 1.74
N LEU A 204 -15.34 -0.59 2.30
CA LEU A 204 -13.99 -0.79 2.81
C LEU A 204 -14.00 -0.78 4.34
N GLY A 205 -13.52 -1.87 4.94
CA GLY A 205 -13.34 -1.97 6.39
C GLY A 205 -11.86 -2.07 6.78
N ALA A 206 -11.61 -2.20 8.08
CA ALA A 206 -10.25 -2.17 8.63
C ALA A 206 -9.33 -3.25 8.04
N GLY A 207 -9.90 -4.37 7.55
CA GLY A 207 -9.15 -5.43 6.89
C GLY A 207 -8.35 -4.99 5.66
N VAL A 208 -8.78 -3.93 4.97
CA VAL A 208 -8.02 -3.35 3.85
C VAL A 208 -6.75 -2.65 4.38
N SER A 209 -6.87 -1.95 5.51
CA SER A 209 -5.79 -1.20 6.17
C SER A 209 -4.84 -2.09 6.99
N MET A 210 -5.28 -3.26 7.46
CA MET A 210 -4.41 -4.20 8.20
C MET A 210 -3.15 -4.60 7.43
N GLY A 211 -3.27 -4.77 6.10
CA GLY A 211 -2.12 -5.09 5.24
C GLY A 211 -1.07 -3.97 5.15
N ALA A 212 -1.44 -2.75 5.55
CA ALA A 212 -0.54 -1.60 5.64
C ALA A 212 0.12 -1.45 7.03
N GLY A 213 -0.26 -2.28 8.00
CA GLY A 213 0.23 -2.23 9.39
C GLY A 213 -0.75 -1.61 10.39
N LEU A 214 -1.89 -1.09 9.92
CA LEU A 214 -2.88 -0.48 10.82
C LEU A 214 -3.61 -1.53 11.67
N PRO A 215 -4.04 -1.15 12.88
CA PRO A 215 -4.80 -2.05 13.74
C PRO A 215 -6.20 -2.32 13.17
N ASP A 216 -6.74 -3.50 13.49
CA ASP A 216 -8.18 -3.68 13.45
C ASP A 216 -8.84 -2.96 14.64
N TRP A 217 -10.16 -3.06 14.72
CA TRP A 217 -10.92 -2.44 15.81
C TRP A 217 -10.49 -2.90 17.20
N GLY A 218 -10.24 -4.20 17.38
CA GLY A 218 -9.87 -4.77 18.67
C GLY A 218 -8.48 -4.29 19.12
N ALA A 219 -7.53 -4.29 18.19
CA ALA A 219 -6.17 -3.81 18.41
C ALA A 219 -6.13 -2.29 18.65
N LEU A 220 -6.96 -1.51 17.94
CA LEU A 220 -7.09 -0.07 18.17
C LEU A 220 -7.55 0.21 19.60
N LEU A 221 -8.63 -0.45 20.05
CA LEU A 221 -9.13 -0.30 21.41
C LEU A 221 -8.09 -0.72 22.46
N THR A 222 -7.31 -1.76 22.20
CA THR A 222 -6.21 -2.16 23.10
C THR A 222 -5.13 -1.07 23.16
N ALA A 223 -4.71 -0.51 22.03
CA ALA A 223 -3.76 0.59 21.98
C ALA A 223 -4.26 1.84 22.71
N LEU A 224 -5.53 2.20 22.53
CA LEU A 224 -6.17 3.30 23.25
C LEU A 224 -6.22 3.03 24.76
N GLY A 225 -6.49 1.79 25.18
CA GLY A 225 -6.44 1.41 26.60
C GLY A 225 -5.05 1.63 27.22
N HIS A 226 -3.99 1.31 26.48
CA HIS A 226 -2.62 1.62 26.93
C HIS A 226 -2.38 3.12 26.99
N GLN A 227 -2.81 3.89 25.98
CA GLN A 227 -2.68 5.36 25.99
C GLN A 227 -3.48 6.04 27.11
N ALA A 228 -4.59 5.45 27.53
CA ALA A 228 -5.39 5.91 28.65
C ALA A 228 -4.81 5.50 30.03
N GLY A 229 -3.67 4.80 30.05
CA GLY A 229 -2.95 4.45 31.28
C GLY A 229 -3.63 3.35 32.09
N LEU A 230 -4.29 2.39 31.43
CA LEU A 230 -4.86 1.24 32.13
C LEU A 230 -3.75 0.34 32.70
N THR A 231 -3.87 -0.09 33.95
CA THR A 231 -2.97 -1.10 34.54
C THR A 231 -3.13 -2.46 33.87
N ALA A 232 -2.24 -3.41 34.17
CA ALA A 232 -2.35 -4.77 33.65
C ALA A 232 -3.66 -5.45 34.08
N GLU A 233 -4.07 -5.27 35.34
CA GLU A 233 -5.32 -5.79 35.88
C GLU A 233 -6.54 -5.13 35.23
N GLU A 234 -6.51 -3.80 35.07
CA GLU A 234 -7.57 -3.06 34.37
C GLU A 234 -7.69 -3.50 32.91
N MET A 235 -6.56 -3.72 32.23
CA MET A 235 -6.51 -4.18 30.84
C MET A 235 -7.12 -5.57 30.70
N ALA A 236 -6.87 -6.49 31.64
CA ALA A 236 -7.46 -7.82 31.62
C ALA A 236 -9.00 -7.77 31.72
N LEU A 237 -9.54 -6.93 32.61
CA LEU A 237 -10.98 -6.71 32.73
C LEU A 237 -11.56 -5.97 31.51
N TYR A 238 -10.81 -5.01 30.98
CA TYR A 238 -11.16 -4.24 29.79
C TYR A 238 -11.33 -5.14 28.56
N GLN A 239 -10.42 -6.09 28.35
CA GLN A 239 -10.44 -7.01 27.20
C GLN A 239 -11.63 -7.98 27.23
N GLN A 240 -12.22 -8.24 28.40
CA GLN A 240 -13.42 -9.07 28.54
C GLN A 240 -14.71 -8.34 28.16
N LYS A 241 -14.68 -7.00 28.05
CA LYS A 241 -15.87 -6.20 27.73
C LYS A 241 -16.18 -6.21 26.23
N HIS A 242 -17.44 -5.98 25.89
CA HIS A 242 -17.85 -5.73 24.51
C HIS A 242 -17.17 -4.47 23.96
N ALA A 243 -16.97 -4.45 22.64
CA ALA A 243 -16.12 -3.45 22.00
C ALA A 243 -16.63 -2.00 22.16
N LEU A 244 -17.96 -1.80 22.20
CA LEU A 244 -18.53 -0.47 22.46
C LEU A 244 -18.36 -0.03 23.92
N ASP A 245 -18.38 -0.96 24.87
CA ASP A 245 -18.14 -0.65 26.29
C ASP A 245 -16.67 -0.31 26.52
N ARG A 246 -15.78 -1.00 25.81
CA ARG A 246 -14.35 -0.68 25.74
C ARG A 246 -14.13 0.73 25.17
N ALA A 247 -14.82 1.09 24.10
CA ALA A 247 -14.74 2.43 23.53
C ALA A 247 -15.23 3.51 24.51
N GLU A 248 -16.37 3.30 25.16
CA GLU A 248 -16.92 4.25 26.12
C GLU A 248 -16.01 4.42 27.34
N TYR A 249 -15.49 3.31 27.87
CA TYR A 249 -14.60 3.33 29.03
C TYR A 249 -13.31 4.10 28.74
N VAL A 250 -12.67 3.83 27.60
CA VAL A 250 -11.42 4.52 27.24
C VAL A 250 -11.66 6.00 26.94
N ALA A 251 -12.81 6.34 26.34
CA ALA A 251 -13.20 7.73 26.10
C ALA A 251 -13.34 8.52 27.41
N LEU A 252 -13.99 7.93 28.43
CA LEU A 252 -14.12 8.55 29.74
C LEU A 252 -12.75 8.77 30.41
N ARG A 253 -11.86 7.76 30.35
CA ARG A 253 -10.51 7.84 30.93
C ARG A 253 -9.65 8.91 30.25
N LEU A 254 -9.70 8.99 28.92
CA LEU A 254 -9.00 10.03 28.15
C LEU A 254 -9.55 11.44 28.47
N ALA A 255 -10.88 11.57 28.58
CA ALA A 255 -11.51 12.84 28.93
C ALA A 255 -11.08 13.36 30.33
N GLN A 256 -10.92 12.46 31.31
CA GLN A 256 -10.38 12.80 32.64
C GLN A 256 -8.94 13.33 32.58
N GLN A 257 -8.20 13.00 31.52
CA GLN A 257 -6.84 13.48 31.24
C GLN A 257 -6.84 14.73 30.35
N GLY A 258 -8.01 15.30 30.02
CA GLY A 258 -8.15 16.44 29.13
C GLY A 258 -7.89 16.12 27.66
N ARG A 259 -7.97 14.85 27.26
CA ARG A 259 -7.72 14.38 25.89
C ARG A 259 -9.00 13.86 25.25
N SER A 260 -9.17 14.13 23.95
CA SER A 260 -10.25 13.56 23.16
C SER A 260 -9.88 12.17 22.64
N VAL A 261 -10.91 11.36 22.36
CA VAL A 261 -10.75 10.07 21.66
C VAL A 261 -10.14 10.27 20.28
N GLY A 262 -10.52 11.34 19.58
CA GLY A 262 -10.05 11.63 18.23
C GLY A 262 -8.54 11.86 18.18
N GLU A 263 -8.01 12.65 19.11
CA GLU A 263 -6.56 12.88 19.26
C GLU A 263 -5.81 11.56 19.51
N ALA A 264 -6.30 10.74 20.45
CA ALA A 264 -5.70 9.45 20.77
C ALA A 264 -5.69 8.50 19.54
N VAL A 265 -6.79 8.44 18.78
CA VAL A 265 -6.85 7.66 17.53
C VAL A 265 -5.84 8.18 16.50
N CYS A 266 -5.67 9.50 16.38
CA CYS A 266 -4.69 10.11 15.49
C CYS A 266 -3.26 9.78 15.88
N GLU A 267 -2.93 9.73 17.17
CA GLU A 267 -1.61 9.30 17.63
C GLU A 267 -1.32 7.83 17.29
N VAL A 268 -2.30 6.94 17.50
CA VAL A 268 -2.16 5.50 17.22
C VAL A 268 -2.01 5.22 15.73
N MET A 269 -2.72 5.94 14.86
CA MET A 269 -2.83 5.59 13.44
C MET A 269 -2.07 6.54 12.50
N GLY A 270 -1.84 7.79 12.89
CA GLY A 270 -1.40 8.88 12.02
C GLY A 270 0.00 8.73 11.43
N HIS A 271 0.85 7.90 12.02
CA HIS A 271 2.20 7.62 11.52
C HIS A 271 2.23 6.66 10.31
N HIS A 272 1.10 6.04 9.94
CA HIS A 272 1.04 5.14 8.79
C HIS A 272 0.90 5.92 7.48
N SER A 273 1.99 6.02 6.73
CA SER A 273 2.03 6.78 5.48
C SER A 273 1.87 5.95 4.20
N HIS A 274 2.23 4.66 4.25
CA HIS A 274 2.27 3.76 3.09
C HIS A 274 0.99 2.94 2.95
N TYR A 275 0.40 2.91 1.76
CA TYR A 275 -0.80 2.10 1.52
C TYR A 275 -0.42 0.63 1.25
N GLY A 276 -1.25 -0.30 1.71
CA GLY A 276 -1.07 -1.74 1.44
C GLY A 276 -1.51 -2.16 0.03
N LEU A 277 -1.07 -3.33 -0.42
CA LEU A 277 -1.42 -3.93 -1.71
C LEU A 277 -2.93 -3.95 -2.01
N ALA A 278 -3.76 -4.22 -0.99
CA ALA A 278 -5.21 -4.24 -1.13
C ALA A 278 -5.78 -2.88 -1.58
N HIS A 279 -5.30 -1.77 -1.00
CA HIS A 279 -5.72 -0.42 -1.42
C HIS A 279 -5.39 -0.20 -2.90
N GLY A 280 -4.18 -0.55 -3.32
CA GLY A 280 -3.74 -0.37 -4.71
C GLY A 280 -4.54 -1.18 -5.71
N LEU A 281 -4.85 -2.45 -5.39
CA LEU A 281 -5.68 -3.30 -6.24
C LEU A 281 -7.13 -2.78 -6.34
N LEU A 282 -7.70 -2.33 -5.22
CA LEU A 282 -9.07 -1.80 -5.18
C LEU A 282 -9.17 -0.44 -5.89
N ALA A 283 -8.20 0.45 -5.71
CA ALA A 283 -8.09 1.73 -6.40
C ALA A 283 -7.98 1.57 -7.93
N GLY A 284 -7.43 0.45 -8.41
CA GLY A 284 -7.35 0.12 -9.82
C GLY A 284 -8.69 -0.30 -10.46
N LEU A 285 -9.70 -0.68 -9.67
CA LEU A 285 -10.99 -1.13 -10.19
C LEU A 285 -11.80 0.02 -10.79
N PRO A 286 -12.53 -0.15 -11.91
CA PRO A 286 -13.33 0.91 -12.55
C PRO A 286 -14.60 1.28 -11.76
N VAL A 287 -14.45 1.59 -10.46
CA VAL A 287 -15.51 1.99 -9.55
C VAL A 287 -15.40 3.48 -9.21
N THR A 288 -16.54 4.18 -9.18
CA THR A 288 -16.63 5.60 -8.80
C THR A 288 -17.14 5.80 -7.38
N GLU A 289 -17.75 4.79 -6.78
CA GLU A 289 -18.48 4.91 -5.51
C GLU A 289 -17.82 4.02 -4.46
N SER A 290 -17.33 4.63 -3.38
CA SER A 290 -16.69 3.90 -2.29
C SER A 290 -17.16 4.43 -0.94
N VAL A 291 -17.39 3.52 -0.01
CA VAL A 291 -17.78 3.81 1.37
C VAL A 291 -16.78 3.13 2.29
N THR A 292 -16.36 3.79 3.37
CA THR A 292 -15.41 3.25 4.33
C THR A 292 -15.79 3.59 5.77
N THR A 293 -15.48 2.67 6.67
CA THR A 293 -15.50 2.91 8.12
C THR A 293 -14.11 3.18 8.68
N ASN A 294 -13.08 3.20 7.83
CA ASN A 294 -11.70 3.46 8.24
C ASN A 294 -11.41 4.95 8.38
N TYR A 295 -10.64 5.32 9.40
CA TYR A 295 -10.23 6.71 9.64
C TYR A 295 -9.05 7.15 8.77
N ASP A 296 -8.17 6.21 8.41
CA ASP A 296 -6.91 6.46 7.70
C ASP A 296 -7.10 6.98 6.27
N ARG A 297 -6.01 7.47 5.66
CA ARG A 297 -6.01 8.09 4.32
C ARG A 297 -5.42 7.20 3.23
N LEU A 298 -5.28 5.91 3.48
CA LEU A 298 -4.47 5.04 2.63
C LEU A 298 -5.18 4.72 1.32
N PHE A 299 -6.51 4.62 1.31
CA PHE A 299 -7.25 4.41 0.07
C PHE A 299 -7.20 5.65 -0.82
N GLU A 300 -7.35 6.84 -0.24
CA GLU A 300 -7.25 8.14 -0.91
C GLU A 300 -5.89 8.29 -1.60
N LYS A 301 -4.81 7.98 -0.86
CA LYS A 301 -3.44 7.95 -1.40
C LYS A 301 -3.27 6.94 -2.53
N ALA A 302 -3.76 5.71 -2.36
CA ALA A 302 -3.70 4.68 -3.40
C ALA A 302 -4.49 5.07 -4.65
N SER A 303 -5.67 5.69 -4.49
CA SER A 303 -6.51 6.15 -5.57
C SER A 303 -5.86 7.30 -6.36
N ALA A 304 -5.27 8.27 -5.66
CA ALA A 304 -4.50 9.34 -6.29
C ALA A 304 -3.30 8.78 -7.06
N ALA A 305 -2.54 7.85 -6.46
CA ALA A 305 -1.40 7.19 -7.09
C ALA A 305 -1.81 6.33 -8.31
N ALA A 306 -3.02 5.76 -8.31
CA ALA A 306 -3.61 5.08 -9.45
C ALA A 306 -4.18 6.04 -10.52
N GLY A 307 -3.99 7.35 -10.37
CA GLY A 307 -4.47 8.39 -11.29
C GLY A 307 -5.98 8.63 -11.22
N ARG A 308 -6.60 8.34 -10.08
CA ARG A 308 -8.05 8.40 -9.86
C ARG A 308 -8.37 9.02 -8.50
N PRO A 309 -8.00 10.29 -8.25
CA PRO A 309 -8.28 10.94 -6.97
C PRO A 309 -9.79 10.90 -6.66
N VAL A 310 -10.11 10.69 -5.39
CA VAL A 310 -11.48 10.62 -4.88
C VAL A 310 -11.84 11.91 -4.13
N ALA A 311 -13.07 12.38 -4.29
CA ALA A 311 -13.63 13.38 -3.39
C ALA A 311 -13.98 12.74 -2.04
N VAL A 312 -13.48 13.27 -0.93
CA VAL A 312 -13.67 12.68 0.40
C VAL A 312 -14.89 13.29 1.09
N LEU A 313 -15.99 12.53 1.19
CA LEU A 313 -17.23 12.95 1.82
C LEU A 313 -17.23 12.59 3.32
N PRO A 314 -17.81 13.45 4.18
CA PRO A 314 -18.60 14.64 3.85
C PRO A 314 -17.82 15.96 3.68
N TRP A 315 -16.49 15.99 3.88
CA TRP A 315 -15.73 17.25 3.95
C TRP A 315 -15.43 17.91 2.60
N GLN A 316 -15.39 17.14 1.51
CA GLN A 316 -15.09 17.62 0.16
C GLN A 316 -16.23 17.25 -0.81
N PRO A 317 -17.46 17.79 -0.61
CA PRO A 317 -18.55 17.56 -1.54
C PRO A 317 -18.19 18.13 -2.91
N THR A 318 -18.44 17.35 -3.96
CA THR A 318 -18.20 17.76 -5.35
C THR A 318 -19.49 17.66 -6.15
N HIS A 319 -19.77 18.69 -6.95
CA HIS A 319 -20.85 18.65 -7.95
C HIS A 319 -20.35 18.11 -9.30
N ARG A 320 -19.04 17.87 -9.45
CA ARG A 320 -18.47 17.30 -10.66
C ARG A 320 -18.61 15.78 -10.64
N PRO A 321 -19.01 15.16 -11.76
CA PRO A 321 -19.02 13.71 -11.87
C PRO A 321 -17.59 13.19 -11.71
N GLY A 322 -17.41 12.22 -10.82
CA GLY A 322 -16.09 11.65 -10.53
C GLY A 322 -16.11 10.68 -9.35
N PRO A 323 -14.98 9.99 -9.09
CA PRO A 323 -14.87 9.09 -7.97
C PRO A 323 -15.05 9.81 -6.62
N TRP A 324 -15.77 9.21 -5.69
CA TRP A 324 -15.95 9.69 -4.33
C TRP A 324 -15.77 8.58 -3.30
N LEU A 325 -15.36 8.98 -2.10
CA LEU A 325 -15.19 8.14 -0.92
C LEU A 325 -15.99 8.74 0.25
N LEU A 326 -17.03 8.04 0.70
CA LEU A 326 -17.76 8.40 1.91
C LEU A 326 -17.12 7.74 3.13
N LYS A 327 -16.64 8.55 4.08
CA LYS A 327 -16.11 8.04 5.36
C LYS A 327 -17.17 8.17 6.44
N MET A 328 -17.76 7.05 6.82
CA MET A 328 -18.90 7.03 7.74
C MET A 328 -18.52 7.32 9.18
N HIS A 329 -17.30 6.95 9.60
CA HIS A 329 -16.89 7.03 11.00
C HIS A 329 -15.93 8.20 11.30
N GLY A 330 -15.72 9.11 10.35
CA GLY A 330 -14.78 10.23 10.52
C GLY A 330 -13.46 10.01 9.79
N CYS A 331 -12.50 10.90 10.02
CA CYS A 331 -11.21 10.93 9.33
C CYS A 331 -10.10 11.40 10.29
N LEU A 332 -8.88 10.91 10.12
CA LEU A 332 -7.72 11.39 10.90
C LEU A 332 -7.41 12.88 10.66
N GLU A 333 -7.90 13.49 9.58
CA GLU A 333 -7.78 14.95 9.35
C GLU A 333 -8.82 15.77 10.12
N HIS A 334 -9.86 15.12 10.64
CA HIS A 334 -10.96 15.73 11.38
C HIS A 334 -11.19 14.96 12.69
N PRO A 335 -10.28 15.09 13.69
CA PRO A 335 -10.33 14.30 14.92
C PRO A 335 -11.66 14.45 15.68
N ASP A 336 -12.28 15.63 15.63
CA ASP A 336 -13.57 15.92 16.29
C ASP A 336 -14.76 15.15 15.70
N ASP A 337 -14.62 14.66 14.46
CA ASP A 337 -15.66 13.91 13.74
C ASP A 337 -15.50 12.39 13.89
N ILE A 338 -14.52 11.93 14.67
CA ILE A 338 -14.28 10.49 14.89
C ILE A 338 -15.45 9.86 15.67
N ILE A 339 -15.97 8.76 15.12
CA ILE A 339 -17.06 7.98 15.69
C ILE A 339 -16.51 6.67 16.23
N LEU A 340 -16.38 6.59 17.55
CA LEU A 340 -15.90 5.40 18.24
C LEU A 340 -16.90 4.89 19.29
N THR A 341 -17.53 5.79 20.04
CA THR A 341 -18.32 5.50 21.24
C THR A 341 -19.81 5.41 20.94
N ARG A 342 -20.61 4.86 21.87
CA ARG A 342 -22.08 4.81 21.70
C ARG A 342 -22.66 6.22 21.55
N GLN A 343 -22.14 7.17 22.31
CA GLN A 343 -22.54 8.58 22.21
C GLN A 343 -22.26 9.15 20.82
N ASN A 344 -21.13 8.79 20.19
CA ASN A 344 -20.83 9.23 18.83
C ASN A 344 -21.84 8.67 17.83
N TYR A 345 -22.17 7.37 17.91
CA TYR A 345 -23.16 6.76 17.01
C TYR A 345 -24.55 7.41 17.14
N VAL A 346 -25.00 7.70 18.36
CA VAL A 346 -26.28 8.40 18.57
C VAL A 346 -26.25 9.80 17.99
N ARG A 347 -25.18 10.58 18.23
CA ARG A 347 -25.03 11.92 17.66
C ARG A 347 -24.97 11.89 16.14
N TYR A 348 -24.29 10.90 15.56
CA TYR A 348 -24.22 10.70 14.12
C TYR A 348 -25.59 10.40 13.52
N ALA A 349 -26.36 9.48 14.10
CA ALA A 349 -27.70 9.14 13.64
C ALA A 349 -28.64 10.37 13.62
N VAL A 350 -28.52 11.25 14.61
CA VAL A 350 -29.29 12.51 14.68
C VAL A 350 -28.81 13.54 13.63
N ARG A 351 -27.49 13.71 13.46
CA ARG A 351 -26.93 14.71 12.52
C ARG A 351 -27.06 14.30 11.06
N ASN A 352 -27.02 12.99 10.78
CA ASN A 352 -26.89 12.43 9.45
C ASN A 352 -28.04 11.47 9.12
N ALA A 353 -29.26 11.77 9.56
CA ALA A 353 -30.45 10.95 9.28
C ALA A 353 -30.64 10.63 7.78
N ALA A 354 -30.17 11.52 6.89
CA ALA A 354 -30.18 11.29 5.44
C ALA A 354 -29.13 10.26 4.94
N LEU A 355 -28.03 10.05 5.69
CA LEU A 355 -26.97 9.08 5.36
C LEU A 355 -27.12 7.75 6.12
N ALA A 356 -27.95 7.71 7.17
CA ALA A 356 -28.17 6.51 7.99
C ALA A 356 -29.07 5.45 7.30
N GLY A 357 -29.70 5.80 6.17
CA GLY A 357 -30.58 4.92 5.39
C GLY A 357 -29.97 4.29 4.14
N ILE A 358 -28.64 4.35 3.98
CA ILE A 358 -27.90 3.74 2.85
C ILE A 358 -27.33 2.39 3.25
#